data_AF-A0A3P7LYI9-F1
#
_entry.id   AF-A0A3P7LYI9-F1
#
_cell.length_a   1.000
_cell.length_b   1.000
_cell.length_c   1.000
_cell.angle_alpha   90.00
_cell.angle_beta   90.00
_cell.angle_gamma   90.00
#
_symmetry.space_group_name_H-M   'P 1'
#
loop_
_entity.id
_entity.type
_entity.pdbx_description
1 polymer ?
#
loop_
_entity_poly.entity_id
_entity_poly.type
_entity_poly.pdbx_seq_one_letter_code
_entity_poly.pdbx_strand_id
1 'polypeptide(L)'
;MLLGLYALIILGTIDHFGVGAEIAQEELIDEVFSNVMNNAREMFVELKQRNEAAQLQNRNVMKQMRVPFKIWDLRTLSEPNFHKFAHAALISVAAAKELKINGIESANSLSAVLKHIHKYCPLHEIECAINKYRTVDGTCNNLFHPHWGANGSPMQRVIAPFYANGIDELRVSIVDNSELPNVRHLSNLFFAKKYPPTLKVNMLNALWAHFVYTDLVQIESLQLFNENEQISLPCCAPEIRQHPECKSIAVPKSDQSYGTFLNCIPYIRSAPAPRPNCELGSREQANQITSFLDGSVIYGSTVERARELRAFKNGHLLTSSDPLNQNLPPTINSLCSFLKNAAECDLNSLIGGSDHVNFLPFAFLLHAIWIRQHNRIATNLMTVNPHWSDEELYQESRRIVIAQLQHITYNEFLPILVGKENWLKYELKPKSDGYGKRYDGKVDATVINTYAAIAGQ
;
A
#
# COMPACT_ATOMS: atom_id res chain seq x y z
N MET A 1 -55.49 52.70 -22.39
CA MET A 1 -54.45 52.32 -23.37
C MET A 1 -53.06 52.59 -22.79
N LEU A 2 -52.78 52.04 -21.59
CA LEU A 2 -51.55 52.27 -20.81
C LEU A 2 -51.35 51.09 -19.84
N LEU A 3 -51.36 49.87 -20.39
CA LEU A 3 -51.06 48.61 -19.67
C LEU A 3 -50.20 47.66 -20.53
N GLY A 4 -49.50 48.21 -21.54
CA GLY A 4 -48.72 47.44 -22.52
C GLY A 4 -47.24 47.79 -22.58
N LEU A 5 -46.70 48.55 -21.62
CA LEU A 5 -45.32 49.08 -21.71
C LEU A 5 -44.44 48.84 -20.48
N TYR A 6 -44.91 48.14 -19.45
CA TYR A 6 -44.10 47.81 -18.26
C TYR A 6 -43.63 46.34 -18.20
N ALA A 7 -44.07 45.47 -19.11
CA ALA A 7 -43.69 44.04 -19.12
C ALA A 7 -42.43 43.72 -19.96
N LEU A 8 -41.88 44.68 -20.69
CA LEU A 8 -40.75 44.47 -21.60
C LEU A 8 -39.39 44.94 -21.06
N ILE A 9 -39.33 45.49 -19.84
CA ILE A 9 -38.07 45.96 -19.24
C ILE A 9 -37.59 45.05 -18.09
N ILE A 10 -38.45 44.18 -17.53
CA ILE A 10 -38.05 43.25 -16.45
C ILE A 10 -37.72 41.83 -16.95
N LEU A 11 -38.17 41.45 -18.15
CA LEU A 11 -37.79 40.16 -18.78
C LEU A 11 -36.51 40.25 -19.65
N GLY A 12 -35.87 41.42 -19.72
CA GLY A 12 -34.65 41.63 -20.52
C GLY A 12 -33.34 41.58 -19.74
N THR A 13 -33.36 41.36 -18.42
CA THR A 13 -32.16 41.46 -17.57
C THR A 13 -31.95 40.28 -16.62
N ILE A 14 -32.75 39.21 -16.71
CA ILE A 14 -32.60 38.02 -15.83
C ILE A 14 -32.11 36.77 -16.59
N ASP A 15 -32.25 36.67 -17.91
CA ASP A 15 -31.84 35.46 -18.68
C ASP A 15 -30.44 35.52 -19.33
N HIS A 16 -29.66 36.58 -19.11
CA HIS A 16 -28.29 36.67 -19.65
C HIS A 16 -27.17 36.56 -18.62
N PHE A 17 -27.48 36.55 -17.33
CA PHE A 17 -26.47 36.35 -16.28
C PHE A 17 -26.41 34.91 -15.74
N GLY A 18 -27.45 34.09 -15.94
CA GLY A 18 -27.46 32.68 -15.51
C GLY A 18 -26.76 31.73 -16.49
N VAL A 19 -27.11 31.82 -17.78
CA VAL A 19 -26.60 30.90 -18.82
C VAL A 19 -25.14 31.17 -19.17
N GLY A 20 -24.71 32.44 -19.17
CA GLY A 20 -23.31 32.79 -19.42
C GLY A 20 -22.38 32.38 -18.27
N ALA A 21 -22.88 32.39 -17.03
CA ALA A 21 -22.13 31.90 -15.87
C ALA A 21 -22.03 30.37 -15.86
N GLU A 22 -23.10 29.65 -16.23
CA GLU A 22 -23.07 28.18 -16.36
C GLU A 22 -22.16 27.70 -17.50
N ILE A 23 -22.18 28.35 -18.67
CA ILE A 23 -21.29 28.01 -19.80
C ILE A 23 -19.84 28.34 -19.48
N ALA A 24 -19.55 29.51 -18.89
CA ALA A 24 -18.19 29.85 -18.47
C ALA A 24 -17.66 28.93 -17.37
N GLN A 25 -18.55 28.41 -16.53
CA GLN A 25 -18.22 27.45 -15.48
C GLN A 25 -18.02 26.04 -16.03
N GLU A 26 -18.79 25.59 -17.03
CA GLU A 26 -18.52 24.35 -17.78
C GLU A 26 -17.22 24.42 -18.56
N GLU A 27 -16.94 25.53 -19.25
CA GLU A 27 -15.65 25.76 -19.94
C GLU A 27 -14.48 25.77 -18.94
N LEU A 28 -14.63 26.40 -17.78
CA LEU A 28 -13.62 26.37 -16.71
C LEU A 28 -13.43 24.95 -16.14
N ILE A 29 -14.50 24.16 -16.00
CA ILE A 29 -14.42 22.76 -15.54
C ILE A 29 -13.71 21.91 -16.60
N ASP A 30 -14.03 22.08 -17.88
CA ASP A 30 -13.39 21.36 -18.98
C ASP A 30 -11.92 21.81 -19.14
N GLU A 31 -11.61 23.08 -18.91
CA GLU A 31 -10.23 23.60 -18.88
C GLU A 31 -9.47 23.04 -17.68
N VAL A 32 -10.03 23.07 -16.47
CA VAL A 32 -9.42 22.47 -15.27
C VAL A 32 -9.24 20.97 -15.47
N PHE A 33 -10.21 20.27 -16.07
CA PHE A 33 -10.10 18.84 -16.33
C PHE A 33 -9.08 18.53 -17.42
N SER A 34 -9.05 19.30 -18.50
CA SER A 34 -8.02 19.24 -19.53
C SER A 34 -6.65 19.51 -18.91
N ASN A 35 -6.51 20.49 -18.03
CA ASN A 35 -5.27 20.80 -17.32
C ASN A 35 -4.91 19.73 -16.29
N VAL A 36 -5.84 19.13 -15.56
CA VAL A 36 -5.56 18.00 -14.65
C VAL A 36 -5.12 16.77 -15.42
N MET A 37 -5.81 16.45 -16.51
CA MET A 37 -5.49 15.30 -17.35
C MET A 37 -4.21 15.54 -18.13
N ASN A 38 -3.96 16.77 -18.58
CA ASN A 38 -2.71 17.18 -19.20
C ASN A 38 -1.60 17.23 -18.17
N ASN A 39 -1.78 17.71 -16.94
CA ASN A 39 -0.77 17.71 -15.87
C ASN A 39 -0.48 16.28 -15.40
N ALA A 40 -1.48 15.42 -15.27
CA ALA A 40 -1.26 14.01 -14.98
C ALA A 40 -0.50 13.36 -16.15
N ARG A 41 -0.97 13.58 -17.39
CA ARG A 41 -0.33 13.07 -18.61
C ARG A 41 1.06 13.67 -18.84
N GLU A 42 1.31 14.91 -18.48
CA GLU A 42 2.58 15.65 -18.54
C GLU A 42 3.47 15.22 -17.39
N MET A 43 2.99 14.91 -16.20
CA MET A 43 3.81 14.20 -15.21
C MET A 43 4.27 12.86 -15.77
N PHE A 44 3.37 12.11 -16.42
CA PHE A 44 3.72 10.86 -17.10
C PHE A 44 4.60 11.05 -18.36
N VAL A 45 4.48 12.18 -19.08
CA VAL A 45 5.21 12.50 -20.32
C VAL A 45 6.52 13.25 -20.06
N GLU A 46 6.64 14.07 -19.03
CA GLU A 46 7.89 14.69 -18.54
C GLU A 46 8.81 13.61 -17.96
N LEU A 47 8.24 12.59 -17.28
CA LEU A 47 8.95 11.34 -16.96
C LEU A 47 9.52 10.67 -18.23
N LYS A 48 8.84 10.83 -19.36
CA LYS A 48 9.24 10.28 -20.67
C LYS A 48 10.19 11.20 -21.47
N GLN A 49 10.05 12.52 -21.36
CA GLN A 49 10.72 13.54 -22.18
C GLN A 49 11.97 14.15 -21.51
N ARG A 50 12.02 14.33 -20.19
CA ARG A 50 13.25 14.81 -19.51
C ARG A 50 14.43 13.83 -19.63
N ASN A 51 14.15 12.60 -20.08
CA ASN A 51 15.14 11.60 -20.50
C ASN A 51 15.77 11.86 -21.88
N GLU A 52 15.21 12.73 -22.73
CA GLU A 52 15.81 13.07 -24.04
C GLU A 52 16.91 14.14 -23.93
N ALA A 53 16.84 15.02 -22.92
CA ALA A 53 17.77 16.16 -22.76
C ALA A 53 19.13 15.82 -22.11
N ALA A 54 19.28 14.65 -21.45
CA ALA A 54 20.51 14.22 -20.78
C ALA A 54 21.60 13.67 -21.73
N GLN A 55 21.44 13.84 -23.04
CA GLN A 55 22.24 13.17 -24.08
C GLN A 55 23.58 13.83 -24.46
N LEU A 56 24.00 14.97 -23.88
CA LEU A 56 25.26 15.61 -24.29
C LEU A 56 26.12 16.06 -23.10
N GLN A 57 26.98 15.17 -22.58
CA GLN A 57 28.43 15.41 -22.37
C GLN A 57 29.17 14.20 -21.74
N ASN A 58 30.18 13.72 -22.46
CA ASN A 58 31.21 12.71 -22.13
C ASN A 58 31.95 12.99 -20.80
N ARG A 59 32.61 12.08 -20.07
CA ARG A 59 33.03 10.67 -20.24
C ARG A 59 33.43 10.13 -18.86
N ASN A 60 33.33 8.81 -18.70
CA ASN A 60 33.85 7.93 -17.63
C ASN A 60 32.96 7.62 -16.42
N VAL A 61 32.93 6.30 -16.14
CA VAL A 61 32.15 5.52 -15.16
C VAL A 61 30.65 5.26 -15.52
N MET A 62 30.10 6.02 -16.48
CA MET A 62 28.74 5.94 -17.07
C MET A 62 28.41 4.68 -17.93
N LYS A 63 29.01 3.51 -17.70
CA LYS A 63 28.71 2.27 -18.46
C LYS A 63 27.73 1.30 -17.78
N GLN A 64 27.17 1.66 -16.62
CA GLN A 64 26.04 0.95 -16.01
C GLN A 64 24.66 1.40 -16.54
N MET A 65 24.57 2.44 -17.38
CA MET A 65 23.35 2.79 -18.13
C MET A 65 23.40 2.22 -19.54
N ARG A 66 23.27 0.90 -19.66
CA ARG A 66 22.99 0.23 -20.94
C ARG A 66 21.69 -0.57 -20.85
N VAL A 67 20.57 0.14 -20.70
CA VAL A 67 19.29 -0.26 -21.28
C VAL A 67 18.67 1.01 -21.89
N PRO A 68 18.26 1.01 -23.17
CA PRO A 68 17.63 2.18 -23.80
C PRO A 68 16.26 2.49 -23.15
N PHE A 69 16.07 3.73 -22.71
CA PHE A 69 14.94 4.25 -21.91
C PHE A 69 13.58 4.35 -22.65
N LYS A 70 13.12 3.31 -23.36
CA LYS A 70 11.96 3.46 -24.25
C LYS A 70 10.57 3.16 -23.65
N ILE A 71 10.43 2.48 -22.51
CA ILE A 71 9.10 2.03 -22.00
C ILE A 71 9.12 2.10 -20.47
N TRP A 72 8.50 3.10 -19.83
CA TRP A 72 8.50 3.19 -18.36
C TRP A 72 7.14 3.65 -17.78
N ASP A 73 6.53 2.86 -16.89
CA ASP A 73 5.28 3.16 -16.14
C ASP A 73 5.53 3.24 -14.61
N LEU A 74 4.71 3.99 -13.85
CA LEU A 74 4.75 3.96 -12.37
C LEU A 74 3.89 2.80 -11.82
N ARG A 75 4.46 1.88 -11.05
CA ARG A 75 3.72 0.80 -10.35
C ARG A 75 4.31 0.55 -8.96
N THR A 76 3.65 -0.27 -8.16
CA THR A 76 4.19 -0.74 -6.88
C THR A 76 4.83 -2.11 -7.05
N LEU A 77 5.68 -2.50 -6.10
CA LEU A 77 6.32 -3.81 -6.03
C LEU A 77 5.29 -4.96 -6.02
N SER A 78 4.17 -4.75 -5.32
CA SER A 78 3.08 -5.71 -5.30
C SER A 78 2.32 -5.69 -6.62
N GLU A 79 2.13 -6.88 -7.19
CA GLU A 79 1.04 -7.38 -8.05
C GLU A 79 0.39 -6.43 -9.08
N PRO A 80 0.12 -6.90 -10.30
CA PRO A 80 -0.17 -6.06 -11.46
C PRO A 80 -1.45 -5.24 -11.38
N ASN A 81 -2.27 -5.31 -10.33
CA ASN A 81 -3.46 -4.46 -10.20
C ASN A 81 -3.26 -3.21 -9.32
N PHE A 82 -2.22 -3.17 -8.46
CA PHE A 82 -2.05 -2.04 -7.55
C PHE A 82 -1.67 -0.72 -8.23
N HIS A 83 -1.07 -0.77 -9.43
CA HIS A 83 -0.80 0.42 -10.22
C HIS A 83 -2.08 1.18 -10.61
N LYS A 84 -3.20 0.47 -10.82
CA LYS A 84 -4.48 1.10 -11.17
C LYS A 84 -5.02 1.94 -10.01
N PHE A 85 -4.92 1.41 -8.78
CA PHE A 85 -5.27 2.13 -7.56
C PHE A 85 -4.41 3.38 -7.38
N ALA A 86 -3.09 3.22 -7.48
CA ALA A 86 -2.16 4.34 -7.37
C ALA A 86 -2.40 5.42 -8.44
N HIS A 87 -2.65 5.01 -9.69
CA HIS A 87 -2.95 5.92 -10.80
C HIS A 87 -4.23 6.73 -10.54
N ALA A 88 -5.32 6.08 -10.18
CA ALA A 88 -6.57 6.74 -9.86
C ALA A 88 -6.45 7.72 -8.67
N ALA A 89 -5.67 7.32 -7.66
CA ALA A 89 -5.40 8.16 -6.51
C ALA A 89 -4.60 9.42 -6.88
N LEU A 90 -3.58 9.28 -7.72
CA LEU A 90 -2.78 10.41 -8.21
C LEU A 90 -3.62 11.39 -9.04
N ILE A 91 -4.51 10.89 -9.91
CA ILE A 91 -5.46 11.74 -10.64
C ILE A 91 -6.34 12.52 -9.66
N SER A 92 -6.90 11.84 -8.65
CA SER A 92 -7.78 12.46 -7.66
C SER A 92 -7.05 13.54 -6.83
N VAL A 93 -5.79 13.28 -6.48
CA VAL A 93 -4.92 14.24 -5.76
C VAL A 93 -4.60 15.45 -6.64
N ALA A 94 -4.23 15.23 -7.92
CA ALA A 94 -3.96 16.32 -8.86
C ALA A 94 -5.21 17.19 -9.10
N ALA A 95 -6.36 16.56 -9.31
CA ALA A 95 -7.64 17.26 -9.43
C ALA A 95 -7.96 18.11 -8.20
N ALA A 96 -7.75 17.57 -7.00
CA ALA A 96 -7.97 18.31 -5.76
C ALA A 96 -7.05 19.55 -5.65
N LYS A 97 -5.80 19.46 -6.13
CA LYS A 97 -4.88 20.61 -6.15
C LYS A 97 -5.37 21.70 -7.08
N GLU A 98 -5.71 21.33 -8.32
CA GLU A 98 -6.14 22.30 -9.33
C GLU A 98 -7.43 23.01 -8.92
N LEU A 99 -8.41 22.28 -8.39
CA LEU A 99 -9.65 22.87 -7.88
C LEU A 99 -9.38 23.87 -6.74
N LYS A 100 -8.45 23.53 -5.84
CA LYS A 100 -8.06 24.41 -4.74
C LYS A 100 -7.32 25.65 -5.22
N ILE A 101 -6.43 25.53 -6.20
CA ILE A 101 -5.70 26.66 -6.81
C ILE A 101 -6.68 27.62 -7.50
N ASN A 102 -7.70 27.09 -8.16
CA ASN A 102 -8.71 27.87 -8.89
C ASN A 102 -9.89 28.34 -8.01
N GLY A 103 -9.90 28.01 -6.70
CA GLY A 103 -10.96 28.43 -5.77
C GLY A 103 -12.35 27.85 -6.08
N ILE A 104 -12.41 26.69 -6.73
CA ILE A 104 -13.67 26.07 -7.17
C ILE A 104 -14.26 25.22 -6.04
N GLU A 105 -15.31 25.73 -5.38
CA GLU A 105 -16.02 25.04 -4.29
C GLU A 105 -17.47 24.63 -4.65
N SER A 106 -17.95 24.93 -5.86
CA SER A 106 -19.37 24.75 -6.21
C SER A 106 -19.77 23.28 -6.40
N ALA A 107 -20.95 22.90 -5.91
CA ALA A 107 -21.49 21.53 -6.00
C ALA A 107 -21.74 21.06 -7.45
N ASN A 108 -22.14 21.96 -8.36
CA ASN A 108 -22.36 21.63 -9.77
C ASN A 108 -21.04 21.28 -10.46
N SER A 109 -19.98 22.09 -10.23
CA SER A 109 -18.64 21.79 -10.76
C SER A 109 -18.06 20.49 -10.21
N LEU A 110 -18.30 20.21 -8.93
CA LEU A 110 -17.84 18.98 -8.28
C LEU A 110 -18.47 17.74 -8.93
N SER A 111 -19.75 17.81 -9.32
CA SER A 111 -20.45 16.67 -9.94
C SER A 111 -19.89 16.28 -11.32
N ALA A 112 -19.55 17.27 -12.16
CA ALA A 112 -18.95 17.05 -13.48
C ALA A 112 -17.53 16.47 -13.38
N VAL A 113 -16.74 16.98 -12.43
CA VAL A 113 -15.39 16.46 -12.14
C VAL A 113 -15.45 15.04 -11.60
N LEU A 114 -16.36 14.76 -10.66
CA LEU A 114 -16.55 13.42 -10.11
C LEU A 114 -16.94 12.42 -11.20
N LYS A 115 -17.82 12.78 -12.14
CA LYS A 115 -18.19 11.90 -13.26
C LYS A 115 -16.98 11.44 -14.06
N HIS A 116 -15.99 12.33 -14.25
CA HIS A 116 -14.77 11.99 -14.97
C HIS A 116 -13.80 11.15 -14.14
N ILE A 117 -13.67 11.43 -12.84
CA ILE A 117 -12.83 10.62 -11.94
C ILE A 117 -13.35 9.18 -11.84
N HIS A 118 -14.67 8.99 -11.81
CA HIS A 118 -15.28 7.67 -11.80
C HIS A 118 -14.90 6.82 -13.03
N LYS A 119 -14.60 7.44 -14.19
CA LYS A 119 -14.12 6.71 -15.37
C LYS A 119 -12.76 6.02 -15.15
N TYR A 120 -11.92 6.60 -14.30
CA TYR A 120 -10.59 6.08 -13.97
C TYR A 120 -10.58 5.36 -12.62
N CYS A 121 -11.72 5.27 -11.94
CA CYS A 121 -11.83 4.63 -10.64
C CYS A 121 -11.84 3.10 -10.80
N PRO A 122 -10.83 2.38 -10.29
CA PRO A 122 -10.80 0.92 -10.34
C PRO A 122 -11.72 0.27 -9.29
N LEU A 123 -12.28 1.06 -8.38
CA LEU A 123 -13.21 0.59 -7.36
C LEU A 123 -14.57 0.33 -8.00
N HIS A 124 -15.01 -0.92 -7.94
CA HIS A 124 -16.34 -1.33 -8.36
C HIS A 124 -17.17 -1.72 -7.14
N GLU A 125 -18.50 -1.66 -7.28
CA GLU A 125 -19.41 -2.22 -6.29
C GLU A 125 -19.19 -3.74 -6.24
N ILE A 126 -19.04 -4.26 -5.01
CA ILE A 126 -18.82 -5.69 -4.76
C ILE A 126 -20.07 -6.23 -4.08
N GLU A 127 -20.73 -7.19 -4.72
CA GLU A 127 -21.77 -7.98 -4.08
C GLU A 127 -21.14 -9.11 -3.28
N CYS A 128 -21.26 -9.04 -1.96
CA CYS A 128 -20.68 -10.04 -1.07
C CYS A 128 -21.65 -11.20 -0.81
N ALA A 129 -21.19 -12.42 -1.04
CA ALA A 129 -21.87 -13.64 -0.62
C ALA A 129 -21.36 -14.12 0.74
N ILE A 130 -22.25 -14.67 1.57
CA ILE A 130 -21.86 -15.33 2.81
C ILE A 130 -21.08 -16.60 2.44
N ASN A 131 -19.78 -16.60 2.73
CA ASN A 131 -18.89 -17.74 2.50
C ASN A 131 -18.27 -18.21 3.82
N LYS A 132 -17.95 -19.50 3.88
CA LYS A 132 -17.29 -20.15 5.00
C LYS A 132 -15.84 -19.69 5.16
N TYR A 133 -15.16 -19.38 4.05
CA TYR A 133 -13.75 -19.03 4.04
C TYR A 133 -13.52 -17.55 3.74
N ARG A 134 -12.42 -17.01 4.28
CA ARG A 134 -11.98 -15.64 4.00
C ARG A 134 -11.49 -15.55 2.55
N THR A 135 -11.82 -14.46 1.88
CA THR A 135 -11.17 -14.07 0.63
C THR A 135 -9.66 -13.89 0.87
N VAL A 136 -8.88 -13.93 -0.20
CA VAL A 136 -7.41 -13.79 -0.12
C VAL A 136 -7.02 -12.31 -0.06
N ASP A 137 -7.77 -11.44 -0.73
CA ASP A 137 -7.55 -9.99 -0.79
C ASP A 137 -8.21 -9.21 0.36
N GLY A 138 -8.91 -9.89 1.26
CA GLY A 138 -9.58 -9.29 2.41
C GLY A 138 -10.94 -8.66 2.09
N THR A 139 -11.38 -8.67 0.83
CA THR A 139 -12.70 -8.16 0.44
C THR A 139 -13.83 -8.95 1.10
N CYS A 140 -14.99 -8.33 1.30
CA CYS A 140 -16.18 -8.98 1.87
C CYS A 140 -16.03 -9.53 3.30
N ASN A 141 -15.02 -9.09 4.06
CA ASN A 141 -14.98 -9.31 5.51
C ASN A 141 -16.12 -8.54 6.22
N ASN A 142 -16.37 -7.31 5.77
CA ASN A 142 -17.53 -6.52 6.13
C ASN A 142 -18.54 -6.53 4.96
N LEU A 143 -19.78 -6.95 5.23
CA LEU A 143 -20.81 -7.08 4.21
C LEU A 143 -21.40 -5.74 3.76
N PHE A 144 -21.31 -4.70 4.59
CA PHE A 144 -21.79 -3.35 4.27
C PHE A 144 -20.71 -2.49 3.62
N HIS A 145 -19.45 -2.75 3.97
CA HIS A 145 -18.28 -2.05 3.44
C HIS A 145 -17.24 -3.06 2.93
N PRO A 146 -17.44 -3.64 1.72
CA PRO A 146 -16.62 -4.75 1.20
C PRO A 146 -15.12 -4.46 1.12
N HIS A 147 -14.74 -3.20 0.98
CA HIS A 147 -13.35 -2.75 0.83
C HIS A 147 -12.63 -2.46 2.15
N TRP A 148 -13.32 -2.44 3.30
CA TRP A 148 -12.67 -2.17 4.59
C TRP A 148 -11.68 -3.27 4.95
N GLY A 149 -10.42 -2.88 5.08
CA GLY A 149 -9.30 -3.77 5.37
C GLY A 149 -8.85 -4.65 4.20
N ALA A 150 -9.40 -4.46 3.00
CA ALA A 150 -8.93 -5.15 1.81
C ALA A 150 -7.56 -4.64 1.37
N ASN A 151 -6.81 -5.45 0.62
CA ASN A 151 -5.55 -5.03 0.03
C ASN A 151 -5.75 -3.82 -0.91
N GLY A 152 -4.76 -2.95 -1.02
CA GLY A 152 -4.77 -1.76 -1.88
C GLY A 152 -5.68 -0.63 -1.40
N SER A 153 -6.45 -0.86 -0.32
CA SER A 153 -7.29 0.16 0.30
C SER A 153 -6.44 1.22 1.04
N PRO A 154 -6.97 2.44 1.20
CA PRO A 154 -6.32 3.46 2.01
C PRO A 154 -6.37 3.06 3.49
N MET A 155 -5.28 3.32 4.22
CA MET A 155 -5.25 3.10 5.68
C MET A 155 -6.19 4.06 6.43
N GLN A 156 -6.73 3.60 7.56
CA GLN A 156 -7.62 4.40 8.39
C GLN A 156 -6.90 5.59 9.01
N ARG A 157 -7.60 6.71 9.17
CA ARG A 157 -7.10 7.88 9.89
C ARG A 157 -7.92 8.16 11.15
N VAL A 158 -7.23 8.24 12.29
CA VAL A 158 -7.83 8.71 13.57
C VAL A 158 -7.98 10.22 13.57
N ILE A 159 -7.08 10.93 12.88
CA ILE A 159 -7.10 12.38 12.70
C ILE A 159 -6.95 12.73 11.23
N ALA A 160 -7.53 13.86 10.80
CA ALA A 160 -7.39 14.34 9.43
C ALA A 160 -5.90 14.49 9.04
N PRO A 161 -5.54 14.19 7.79
CA PRO A 161 -4.16 14.32 7.31
C PRO A 161 -3.69 15.76 7.34
N PHE A 162 -2.43 15.96 7.70
CA PHE A 162 -1.83 17.29 7.82
C PHE A 162 -0.70 17.49 6.81
N TYR A 163 -1.10 17.95 5.62
CA TYR A 163 -0.20 18.39 4.55
C TYR A 163 -0.13 19.92 4.51
N ALA A 164 0.99 20.49 4.07
CA ALA A 164 1.17 21.96 4.06
C ALA A 164 0.15 22.67 3.17
N ASN A 165 -0.17 22.09 2.01
CA ASN A 165 -1.24 22.55 1.13
C ASN A 165 -2.60 21.90 1.45
N GLY A 166 -2.72 21.11 2.52
CA GLY A 166 -3.91 20.33 2.86
C GLY A 166 -4.21 19.15 1.93
N ILE A 167 -3.34 18.86 0.95
CA ILE A 167 -3.57 17.83 -0.07
C ILE A 167 -2.45 16.79 -0.05
N ASP A 168 -1.21 17.17 -0.25
CA ASP A 168 -0.10 16.21 -0.34
C ASP A 168 1.29 16.80 -0.09
N GLU A 169 1.46 18.13 0.05
CA GLU A 169 2.78 18.71 0.25
C GLU A 169 3.29 18.43 1.65
N LEU A 170 4.59 18.15 1.75
CA LEU A 170 5.23 17.87 3.03
C LEU A 170 4.98 19.01 4.02
N ARG A 171 4.77 18.63 5.27
CA ARG A 171 4.47 19.58 6.34
C ARG A 171 5.61 20.61 6.48
N VAL A 172 5.23 21.86 6.71
CA VAL A 172 6.13 22.97 7.08
C VAL A 172 5.87 23.39 8.53
N SER A 173 6.72 24.25 9.07
CA SER A 173 6.53 24.86 10.38
C SER A 173 5.25 25.71 10.40
N ILE A 174 4.44 25.58 11.46
CA ILE A 174 3.21 26.38 11.63
C ILE A 174 3.50 27.80 12.12
N VAL A 175 4.73 28.09 12.55
CA VAL A 175 5.11 29.38 13.14
C VAL A 175 5.56 30.36 12.06
N ASP A 176 6.37 29.88 11.11
CA ASP A 176 7.09 30.69 10.12
C ASP A 176 7.06 30.10 8.71
N ASN A 177 6.30 29.01 8.47
CA ASN A 177 6.22 28.29 7.19
C ASN A 177 7.56 27.78 6.65
N SER A 178 8.59 27.66 7.50
CA SER A 178 9.90 27.13 7.12
C SER A 178 9.89 25.60 6.98
N GLU A 179 10.86 25.08 6.23
CA GLU A 179 11.08 23.63 6.12
C GLU A 179 11.38 23.00 7.48
N LEU A 180 10.86 21.79 7.70
CA LEU A 180 11.12 21.07 8.95
C LEU A 180 12.57 20.56 9.01
N PRO A 181 13.10 20.32 10.22
CA PRO A 181 14.45 19.80 10.38
C PRO A 181 14.69 18.53 9.57
N ASN A 182 15.85 18.47 8.94
CA ASN A 182 16.28 17.31 8.16
C ASN A 182 16.24 16.02 9.01
N VAL A 183 15.59 14.97 8.50
CA VAL A 183 15.37 13.72 9.24
C VAL A 183 16.66 12.97 9.57
N ARG A 184 17.72 13.09 8.75
CA ARG A 184 19.03 12.50 9.04
C ARG A 184 19.72 13.24 10.18
N HIS A 185 19.59 14.56 10.24
CA HIS A 185 20.05 15.34 11.38
C HIS A 185 19.35 14.89 12.68
N LEU A 186 18.02 14.73 12.65
CA LEU A 186 17.26 14.21 13.81
C LEU A 186 17.68 12.77 14.18
N SER A 187 17.93 11.91 13.20
CA SER A 187 18.40 10.54 13.42
C SER A 187 19.73 10.52 14.19
N ASN A 188 20.70 11.33 13.77
CA ASN A 188 21.98 11.47 14.47
C ASN A 188 21.83 12.04 15.90
N LEU A 189 20.85 12.91 16.12
CA LEU A 189 20.60 13.52 17.43
C LEU A 189 19.97 12.52 18.41
N PHE A 190 18.96 11.75 17.97
CA PHE A 190 18.16 10.91 18.86
C PHE A 190 18.66 9.46 18.98
N PHE A 191 19.25 8.88 17.93
CA PHE A 191 19.58 7.44 17.89
C PHE A 191 21.07 7.12 18.09
N ALA A 192 21.91 8.11 18.43
CA ALA A 192 23.34 7.89 18.68
C ALA A 192 23.66 7.21 20.03
N LYS A 193 22.73 7.19 20.99
CA LYS A 193 22.97 6.61 22.32
C LYS A 193 22.70 5.11 22.32
N LYS A 194 23.75 4.32 22.63
CA LYS A 194 23.64 2.89 22.94
C LYS A 194 23.21 2.72 24.40
N TYR A 195 21.97 2.34 24.62
CA TYR A 195 21.52 1.92 25.96
C TYR A 195 21.96 0.47 26.21
N PRO A 196 22.50 0.13 27.39
CA PRO A 196 22.75 -1.27 27.75
C PRO A 196 21.38 -1.97 27.88
N PRO A 197 21.09 -3.01 27.09
CA PRO A 197 19.76 -3.58 27.09
C PRO A 197 19.61 -4.50 28.31
N THR A 198 18.79 -4.07 29.28
CA THR A 198 18.22 -5.00 30.27
C THR A 198 16.98 -5.63 29.66
N LEU A 199 17.17 -6.69 28.86
CA LEU A 199 16.07 -7.36 28.19
C LEU A 199 15.29 -8.21 29.19
N LYS A 200 14.00 -7.91 29.38
CA LYS A 200 13.04 -8.76 30.12
C LYS A 200 12.33 -9.78 29.20
N VAL A 201 12.57 -9.71 27.90
CA VAL A 201 11.95 -10.52 26.86
C VAL A 201 13.02 -11.11 25.94
N ASN A 202 12.72 -12.26 25.34
CA ASN A 202 13.60 -12.89 24.36
C ASN A 202 13.39 -12.29 22.95
N MET A 203 14.31 -12.62 22.04
CA MET A 203 14.26 -12.16 20.64
C MET A 203 13.00 -12.61 19.88
N LEU A 204 12.36 -13.71 20.29
CA LEU A 204 11.12 -14.19 19.67
C LEU A 204 10.00 -13.15 19.76
N ASN A 205 9.97 -12.32 20.81
CA ASN A 205 8.99 -11.24 20.92
C ASN A 205 9.14 -10.20 19.81
N ALA A 206 10.38 -9.82 19.48
CA ALA A 206 10.64 -8.88 18.39
C ALA A 206 10.33 -9.51 17.02
N LEU A 207 10.68 -10.79 16.83
CA LEU A 207 10.35 -11.51 15.60
C LEU A 207 8.84 -11.68 15.41
N TRP A 208 8.10 -11.98 16.48
CA TRP A 208 6.65 -12.08 16.45
C TRP A 208 5.98 -10.72 16.19
N ALA A 209 6.50 -9.64 16.81
CA ALA A 209 6.03 -8.29 16.55
C ALA A 209 6.18 -7.93 15.07
N HIS A 210 7.35 -8.21 14.48
CA HIS A 210 7.60 -8.00 13.06
C HIS A 210 6.67 -8.86 12.18
N PHE A 211 6.49 -10.14 12.53
CA PHE A 211 5.60 -11.05 11.81
C PHE A 211 4.13 -10.59 11.83
N VAL A 212 3.62 -10.14 12.98
CA VAL A 212 2.27 -9.57 13.09
C VAL A 212 2.16 -8.27 12.30
N TYR A 213 3.20 -7.43 12.34
CA TYR A 213 3.20 -6.19 11.57
C TYR A 213 3.13 -6.47 10.06
N THR A 214 3.95 -7.39 9.54
CA THR A 214 3.99 -7.72 8.11
C THR A 214 2.78 -8.52 7.62
N ASP A 215 1.97 -9.09 8.52
CA ASP A 215 0.66 -9.68 8.21
C ASP A 215 -0.45 -8.62 8.07
N LEU A 216 -0.24 -7.43 8.66
CA LEU A 216 -1.23 -6.35 8.73
C LEU A 216 -0.91 -5.18 7.80
N VAL A 217 0.38 -4.97 7.48
CA VAL A 217 0.86 -3.76 6.83
C VAL A 217 1.94 -4.06 5.80
N GLN A 218 1.73 -3.56 4.59
CA GLN A 218 2.78 -3.42 3.57
C GLN A 218 2.65 -2.04 2.90
N ILE A 219 3.62 -1.16 3.13
CA ILE A 219 3.70 0.16 2.51
C ILE A 219 4.82 0.14 1.49
N GLU A 220 4.47 0.16 0.21
CA GLU A 220 5.45 0.27 -0.87
C GLU A 220 5.58 1.71 -1.37
N SER A 221 6.73 2.02 -1.96
CA SER A 221 6.93 3.23 -2.74
C SER A 221 6.46 3.04 -4.19
N LEU A 222 6.25 4.17 -4.88
CA LEU A 222 6.11 4.13 -6.34
C LEU A 222 7.46 3.73 -6.97
N GLN A 223 7.41 2.82 -7.93
CA GLN A 223 8.55 2.30 -8.69
C GLN A 223 8.32 2.58 -10.16
N LEU A 224 9.40 2.63 -10.95
CA LEU A 224 9.31 2.68 -12.40
C LEU A 224 9.41 1.25 -12.97
N PHE A 225 8.73 0.97 -14.08
CA PHE A 225 8.68 -0.36 -14.70
C PHE A 225 8.99 -0.30 -16.19
N ASN A 226 9.97 -1.06 -16.66
CA ASN A 226 10.35 -1.19 -18.06
C ASN A 226 10.17 -2.60 -18.60
N GLU A 227 9.22 -2.82 -19.52
CA GLU A 227 8.99 -4.15 -20.15
C GLU A 227 8.96 -5.33 -19.14
N ASN A 228 8.52 -5.08 -17.90
CA ASN A 228 8.48 -5.96 -16.72
C ASN A 228 9.68 -5.95 -15.77
N GLU A 229 10.76 -5.21 -16.06
CA GLU A 229 11.85 -4.93 -15.12
C GLU A 229 11.50 -3.76 -14.20
N GLN A 230 11.60 -3.99 -12.91
CA GLN A 230 11.36 -3.00 -11.87
C GLN A 230 12.62 -2.19 -11.59
N ILE A 231 12.47 -0.87 -11.53
CA ILE A 231 13.57 0.04 -11.28
C ILE A 231 13.14 1.15 -10.32
N SER A 232 13.93 1.34 -9.27
CA SER A 232 13.67 2.36 -8.27
C SER A 232 13.93 3.77 -8.82
N LEU A 233 13.08 4.73 -8.47
CA LEU A 233 13.20 6.12 -8.91
C LEU A 233 14.47 6.77 -8.29
N PRO A 234 15.47 7.21 -9.10
CA PRO A 234 16.76 7.65 -8.59
C PRO A 234 16.72 9.08 -8.03
N CYS A 235 16.06 9.27 -6.88
CA CYS A 235 15.77 10.59 -6.30
C CYS A 235 17.00 11.40 -5.84
N CYS A 236 18.20 10.82 -5.89
CA CYS A 236 19.44 11.54 -5.65
C CYS A 236 20.10 12.08 -6.94
N ALA A 237 19.68 11.61 -8.11
CA ALA A 237 20.14 12.11 -9.40
C ALA A 237 19.65 13.56 -9.61
N PRO A 238 20.53 14.52 -9.98
CA PRO A 238 20.14 15.93 -10.12
C PRO A 238 18.93 16.17 -11.02
N GLU A 239 18.80 15.38 -12.09
CA GLU A 239 17.75 15.50 -13.12
C GLU A 239 16.36 15.09 -12.57
N ILE A 240 16.35 14.13 -11.64
CA ILE A 240 15.13 13.52 -11.08
C ILE A 240 14.82 14.04 -9.67
N ARG A 241 15.78 14.69 -9.00
CA ARG A 241 15.64 15.17 -7.61
C ARG A 241 14.45 16.10 -7.41
N GLN A 242 14.07 16.87 -8.43
CA GLN A 242 12.93 17.80 -8.38
C GLN A 242 11.57 17.13 -8.62
N HIS A 243 11.54 15.83 -8.93
CA HIS A 243 10.30 15.12 -9.19
C HIS A 243 9.38 15.14 -7.95
N PRO A 244 8.05 15.35 -8.07
CA PRO A 244 7.14 15.46 -6.93
C PRO A 244 7.13 14.26 -5.98
N GLU A 245 7.37 13.06 -6.53
CA GLU A 245 7.44 11.80 -5.77
C GLU A 245 8.82 11.56 -5.12
N CYS A 246 9.82 12.38 -5.43
CA CYS A 246 11.14 12.33 -4.81
C CYS A 246 11.21 13.28 -3.62
N LYS A 247 11.46 12.73 -2.43
CA LYS A 247 11.66 13.50 -1.20
C LYS A 247 12.98 13.05 -0.54
N SER A 248 14.04 13.07 -1.33
CA SER A 248 15.36 12.58 -0.91
C SER A 248 15.90 13.31 0.32
N ILE A 249 16.67 12.58 1.12
CA ILE A 249 17.17 13.06 2.40
C ILE A 249 18.60 13.55 2.19
N ALA A 250 18.83 14.85 2.38
CA ALA A 250 20.17 15.42 2.31
C ALA A 250 21.04 14.89 3.47
N VAL A 251 22.25 14.45 3.14
CA VAL A 251 23.25 14.00 4.12
C VAL A 251 24.27 15.13 4.30
N PRO A 252 24.37 15.73 5.50
CA PRO A 252 25.36 16.78 5.72
C PRO A 252 26.78 16.20 5.71
N LYS A 253 27.77 16.98 5.27
CA LYS A 253 29.19 16.56 5.29
C LYS A 253 29.71 16.27 6.70
N SER A 254 29.09 16.86 7.72
CA SER A 254 29.37 16.61 9.13
C SER A 254 28.78 15.30 9.66
N ASP A 255 28.01 14.58 8.86
CA ASP A 255 27.47 13.27 9.23
C ASP A 255 28.59 12.26 9.44
N GLN A 256 28.71 11.75 10.66
CA GLN A 256 29.80 10.85 11.04
C GLN A 256 29.74 9.48 10.34
N SER A 257 28.55 9.01 9.94
CA SER A 257 28.40 7.69 9.32
C SER A 257 28.47 7.74 7.81
N TYR A 258 27.89 8.77 7.19
CA TYR A 258 27.67 8.81 5.73
C TYR A 258 28.33 10.00 5.03
N GLY A 259 28.68 11.08 5.75
CA GLY A 259 29.08 12.35 5.15
C GLY A 259 30.38 12.31 4.32
N THR A 260 31.16 11.23 4.44
CA THR A 260 32.39 11.02 3.68
C THR A 260 32.19 10.41 2.29
N PHE A 261 31.08 9.70 2.05
CA PHE A 261 30.83 9.00 0.78
C PHE A 261 29.41 9.17 0.22
N LEU A 262 28.48 9.74 0.99
CA LEU A 262 27.11 10.03 0.56
C LEU A 262 26.75 11.48 0.89
N ASN A 263 26.07 12.14 -0.04
CA ASN A 263 25.47 13.46 0.13
C ASN A 263 23.94 13.42 0.12
N CYS A 264 23.35 12.26 -0.19
CA CYS A 264 21.92 12.07 -0.40
C CYS A 264 21.55 10.61 -0.13
N ILE A 265 20.45 10.41 0.58
CA ILE A 265 19.77 9.11 0.72
C ILE A 265 18.50 9.18 -0.13
N PRO A 266 18.30 8.26 -1.10
CA PRO A 266 17.11 8.26 -1.93
C PRO A 266 15.90 7.93 -1.07
N TYR A 267 14.84 8.72 -1.21
CA TYR A 267 13.56 8.45 -0.58
C TYR A 267 12.44 8.82 -1.55
N ILE A 268 11.60 7.83 -1.83
CA ILE A 268 10.46 7.92 -2.73
C ILE A 268 9.22 7.86 -1.86
N ARG A 269 8.22 8.69 -2.19
CA ARG A 269 6.96 8.70 -1.45
C ARG A 269 6.24 7.36 -1.55
N SER A 270 5.56 6.98 -0.47
CA SER A 270 4.67 5.82 -0.43
C SER A 270 3.57 5.91 -1.48
N ALA A 271 3.23 4.79 -2.10
CA ALA A 271 2.19 4.70 -3.10
C ALA A 271 0.83 5.14 -2.53
N PRO A 272 0.06 5.95 -3.28
CA PRO A 272 -1.24 6.38 -2.83
C PRO A 272 -2.33 5.33 -3.11
N ALA A 273 -3.40 5.35 -2.33
CA ALA A 273 -4.63 4.60 -2.58
C ALA A 273 -5.80 5.57 -2.86
N PRO A 274 -6.75 5.17 -3.73
CA PRO A 274 -7.93 5.98 -3.96
C PRO A 274 -8.76 6.01 -2.67
N ARG A 275 -9.34 7.18 -2.39
CA ARG A 275 -10.35 7.31 -1.34
C ARG A 275 -11.56 6.44 -1.66
N PRO A 276 -12.41 6.10 -0.67
CA PRO A 276 -13.71 5.51 -0.95
C PRO A 276 -14.43 6.26 -2.07
N ASN A 277 -15.03 5.54 -3.02
CA ASN A 277 -15.69 6.10 -4.21
C ASN A 277 -14.80 7.00 -5.08
N CYS A 278 -13.47 6.87 -4.97
CA CYS A 278 -12.50 7.76 -5.63
C CYS A 278 -12.78 9.25 -5.37
N GLU A 279 -13.21 9.58 -4.16
CA GLU A 279 -13.44 10.96 -3.75
C GLU A 279 -12.18 11.81 -3.88
N LEU A 280 -12.39 13.10 -4.18
CA LEU A 280 -11.34 14.12 -4.17
C LEU A 280 -10.83 14.38 -2.75
N GLY A 281 -9.57 14.77 -2.65
CA GLY A 281 -9.01 15.26 -1.40
C GLY A 281 -7.53 15.00 -1.25
N SER A 282 -7.08 14.93 0.00
CA SER A 282 -5.68 14.69 0.30
C SER A 282 -5.23 13.27 0.00
N ARG A 283 -3.92 13.13 -0.22
CA ARG A 283 -3.25 11.86 -0.49
C ARG A 283 -3.45 10.88 0.67
N GLU A 284 -3.96 9.71 0.35
CA GLU A 284 -4.00 8.56 1.26
C GLU A 284 -2.99 7.50 0.85
N GLN A 285 -2.31 6.88 1.80
CA GLN A 285 -1.31 5.85 1.52
C GLN A 285 -1.99 4.48 1.44
N ALA A 286 -1.58 3.68 0.45
CA ALA A 286 -2.08 2.32 0.26
C ALA A 286 -1.48 1.36 1.30
N ASN A 287 -2.32 0.46 1.82
CA ASN A 287 -1.85 -0.78 2.41
C ASN A 287 -1.92 -1.89 1.36
N GLN A 288 -0.80 -2.50 0.99
CA GLN A 288 -0.77 -3.47 -0.12
C GLN A 288 -1.07 -4.91 0.32
N ILE A 289 -1.32 -5.10 1.62
CA ILE A 289 -1.69 -6.36 2.23
C ILE A 289 -3.05 -6.19 2.93
N THR A 290 -3.70 -7.29 3.32
CA THR A 290 -4.94 -7.22 4.10
C THR A 290 -4.69 -6.61 5.48
N SER A 291 -5.68 -5.92 6.04
CA SER A 291 -5.58 -5.32 7.39
C SER A 291 -5.88 -6.31 8.52
N PHE A 292 -6.01 -7.60 8.21
CA PHE A 292 -6.45 -8.63 9.15
C PHE A 292 -5.29 -9.51 9.57
N LEU A 293 -5.33 -10.00 10.82
CA LEU A 293 -4.43 -11.07 11.25
C LEU A 293 -4.94 -12.40 10.67
N ASP A 294 -4.65 -12.64 9.40
CA ASP A 294 -5.19 -13.73 8.58
C ASP A 294 -4.09 -14.57 7.88
N GLY A 295 -2.83 -14.39 8.28
CA GLY A 295 -1.71 -15.11 7.73
C GLY A 295 -1.42 -14.74 6.27
N SER A 296 -1.86 -13.59 5.78
CA SER A 296 -1.51 -13.04 4.47
C SER A 296 -0.01 -13.06 4.20
N VAL A 297 0.83 -12.92 5.23
CA VAL A 297 2.30 -13.04 5.12
C VAL A 297 2.76 -14.45 4.72
N ILE A 298 1.93 -15.48 4.98
CA ILE A 298 2.13 -16.89 4.60
C ILE A 298 1.41 -17.20 3.29
N TYR A 299 0.15 -16.78 3.16
CA TYR A 299 -0.78 -17.22 2.12
C TYR A 299 -0.86 -16.29 0.91
N GLY A 300 -0.33 -15.08 1.00
CA GLY A 300 -0.49 -14.03 0.00
C GLY A 300 -1.73 -13.18 0.23
N SER A 301 -1.75 -12.00 -0.38
CA SER A 301 -2.91 -11.08 -0.40
C SER A 301 -3.58 -10.98 -1.76
N THR A 302 -3.15 -11.77 -2.74
CA THR A 302 -3.75 -11.83 -4.08
C THR A 302 -4.03 -13.28 -4.45
N VAL A 303 -5.03 -13.50 -5.29
CA VAL A 303 -5.39 -14.85 -5.75
C VAL A 303 -4.23 -15.48 -6.52
N GLU A 304 -3.50 -14.67 -7.28
CA GLU A 304 -2.31 -15.04 -8.04
C GLU A 304 -1.21 -15.54 -7.10
N ARG A 305 -0.81 -14.73 -6.10
CA ARG A 305 0.21 -15.13 -5.13
C ARG A 305 -0.18 -16.35 -4.31
N ALA A 306 -1.43 -16.41 -3.86
CA ALA A 306 -1.93 -17.57 -3.12
C ALA A 306 -1.91 -18.85 -3.96
N ARG A 307 -2.18 -18.75 -5.27
CA ARG A 307 -2.07 -19.86 -6.20
C ARG A 307 -0.63 -20.31 -6.38
N GLU A 308 0.32 -19.38 -6.55
CA GLU A 308 1.75 -19.68 -6.69
C GLU A 308 2.33 -20.43 -5.49
N LEU A 309 1.80 -20.19 -4.29
CA LEU A 309 2.30 -20.78 -3.05
C LEU A 309 1.74 -22.19 -2.78
N ARG A 310 0.80 -22.68 -3.59
CA ARG A 310 0.10 -23.96 -3.37
C ARG A 310 0.70 -25.09 -4.20
N ALA A 311 0.74 -26.27 -3.60
CA ALA A 311 1.15 -27.50 -4.28
C ALA A 311 0.04 -28.12 -5.14
N PHE A 312 -1.23 -27.69 -4.93
CA PHE A 312 -2.44 -28.30 -5.52
C PHE A 312 -2.52 -29.81 -5.33
N LYS A 313 -1.96 -30.28 -4.22
CA LYS A 313 -1.96 -31.68 -3.82
C LYS A 313 -2.11 -31.77 -2.31
N ASN A 314 -3.08 -32.55 -1.86
CA ASN A 314 -3.37 -32.84 -0.45
C ASN A 314 -3.63 -31.59 0.41
N GLY A 315 -4.00 -30.45 -0.20
CA GLY A 315 -4.17 -29.17 0.46
C GLY A 315 -2.86 -28.53 0.92
N HIS A 316 -1.70 -28.94 0.39
CA HIS A 316 -0.39 -28.47 0.85
C HIS A 316 0.03 -27.14 0.22
N LEU A 317 0.82 -26.37 0.98
CA LEU A 317 1.67 -25.31 0.47
C LEU A 317 2.95 -25.90 -0.12
N LEU A 318 3.51 -25.22 -1.13
CA LEU A 318 4.83 -25.54 -1.66
C LEU A 318 5.91 -25.37 -0.58
N THR A 319 6.90 -26.24 -0.64
CA THR A 319 8.13 -26.17 0.14
C THR A 319 9.33 -26.31 -0.78
N SER A 320 10.53 -25.99 -0.28
CA SER A 320 11.75 -26.15 -1.06
C SER A 320 11.91 -27.58 -1.59
N SER A 321 12.33 -27.70 -2.85
CA SER A 321 12.64 -28.98 -3.50
C SER A 321 13.97 -29.59 -3.05
N ASP A 322 14.78 -28.84 -2.28
CA ASP A 322 16.08 -29.32 -1.80
C ASP A 322 15.89 -30.42 -0.74
N PRO A 323 16.45 -31.63 -0.95
CA PRO A 323 16.35 -32.75 -0.01
C PRO A 323 16.82 -32.44 1.42
N LEU A 324 17.76 -31.50 1.61
CA LEU A 324 18.24 -31.08 2.94
C LEU A 324 17.30 -30.06 3.60
N ASN A 325 16.42 -29.43 2.81
CA ASN A 325 15.60 -28.29 3.19
C ASN A 325 14.11 -28.47 2.83
N GLN A 326 13.63 -29.71 2.67
CA GLN A 326 12.28 -30.08 2.16
C GLN A 326 11.09 -29.42 2.87
N ASN A 327 11.34 -28.78 4.00
CA ASN A 327 10.35 -28.13 4.86
C ASN A 327 10.62 -26.62 5.04
N LEU A 328 11.51 -26.01 4.26
CA LEU A 328 11.69 -24.56 4.21
C LEU A 328 10.69 -23.92 3.23
N PRO A 329 10.43 -22.61 3.36
CA PRO A 329 9.66 -21.88 2.35
C PRO A 329 10.23 -22.15 0.95
N PRO A 330 9.37 -22.19 -0.09
CA PRO A 330 9.83 -22.42 -1.44
C PRO A 330 10.78 -21.32 -1.86
N THR A 331 11.74 -21.63 -2.73
CA THR A 331 12.61 -20.64 -3.38
C THR A 331 12.06 -20.27 -4.75
N ILE A 332 12.56 -19.18 -5.34
CA ILE A 332 12.29 -18.83 -6.75
C ILE A 332 12.56 -20.02 -7.68
N ASN A 333 13.61 -20.82 -7.41
CA ASN A 333 13.89 -22.03 -8.17
C ASN A 333 12.80 -23.10 -8.06
N SER A 334 12.20 -23.25 -6.87
CA SER A 334 11.12 -24.21 -6.65
C SER A 334 9.90 -23.87 -7.51
N LEU A 335 9.60 -22.57 -7.64
CA LEU A 335 8.54 -22.05 -8.50
C LEU A 335 8.89 -22.18 -10.00
N CYS A 336 10.11 -21.82 -10.41
CA CYS A 336 10.58 -21.96 -11.80
C CYS A 336 10.57 -23.42 -12.27
N SER A 337 10.93 -24.37 -11.39
CA SER A 337 10.87 -25.81 -11.66
C SER A 337 9.42 -26.29 -11.85
N PHE A 338 8.49 -25.80 -11.03
CA PHE A 338 7.06 -26.08 -11.18
C PHE A 338 6.48 -25.50 -12.48
N LEU A 339 6.90 -24.29 -12.86
CA LEU A 339 6.41 -23.55 -14.04
C LEU A 339 7.15 -23.88 -15.36
N LYS A 340 8.18 -24.74 -15.34
CA LYS A 340 9.00 -25.16 -16.51
C LYS A 340 9.67 -24.02 -17.29
N ASN A 341 9.96 -22.89 -16.66
CA ASN A 341 10.69 -21.77 -17.27
C ASN A 341 12.06 -21.62 -16.60
N ALA A 342 13.12 -22.12 -17.26
CA ALA A 342 14.44 -22.30 -16.65
C ALA A 342 15.51 -21.28 -17.09
N ALA A 343 15.19 -20.31 -17.95
CA ALA A 343 16.22 -19.54 -18.64
C ALA A 343 16.81 -18.36 -17.83
N GLU A 344 16.15 -17.87 -16.76
CA GLU A 344 16.54 -16.60 -16.14
C GLU A 344 16.01 -16.43 -14.70
N CYS A 345 16.26 -17.40 -13.82
CA CYS A 345 15.87 -17.29 -12.40
C CYS A 345 17.10 -16.95 -11.54
N ASP A 346 17.06 -15.87 -10.77
CA ASP A 346 18.07 -15.55 -9.74
C ASP A 346 17.85 -16.42 -8.50
N LEU A 347 18.93 -17.03 -7.99
CA LEU A 347 18.92 -18.46 -7.64
C LEU A 347 18.65 -18.83 -6.18
N ASN A 348 18.41 -17.93 -5.21
CA ASN A 348 18.30 -18.33 -3.78
C ASN A 348 17.28 -17.58 -2.88
N SER A 349 16.48 -16.65 -3.41
CA SER A 349 15.50 -15.91 -2.59
C SER A 349 14.29 -16.78 -2.22
N LEU A 350 13.82 -16.67 -0.98
CA LEU A 350 12.62 -17.36 -0.51
C LEU A 350 11.37 -16.67 -1.04
N ILE A 351 10.34 -17.47 -1.28
CA ILE A 351 9.01 -17.05 -1.69
C ILE A 351 8.05 -17.32 -0.53
N GLY A 352 7.26 -16.32 -0.18
CA GLY A 352 6.17 -16.41 0.79
C GLY A 352 4.99 -15.55 0.38
N GLY A 353 3.97 -15.45 1.24
CA GLY A 353 2.84 -14.55 1.01
C GLY A 353 3.26 -13.09 0.88
N SER A 354 4.34 -12.70 1.55
CA SER A 354 4.99 -11.40 1.43
C SER A 354 6.51 -11.54 1.27
N ASP A 355 7.13 -10.61 0.56
CA ASP A 355 8.58 -10.59 0.29
C ASP A 355 9.42 -10.29 1.54
N HIS A 356 8.77 -9.86 2.64
CA HIS A 356 9.38 -9.69 3.96
C HIS A 356 9.99 -10.97 4.53
N VAL A 357 9.67 -12.15 3.97
CA VAL A 357 10.34 -13.42 4.31
C VAL A 357 11.87 -13.33 4.18
N ASN A 358 12.38 -12.44 3.31
CA ASN A 358 13.81 -12.23 3.08
C ASN A 358 14.39 -11.00 3.82
N PHE A 359 13.59 -10.24 4.58
CA PHE A 359 14.00 -8.94 5.12
C PHE A 359 15.08 -9.05 6.21
N LEU A 360 14.91 -9.98 7.16
CA LEU A 360 15.90 -10.26 8.19
C LEU A 360 16.31 -11.73 8.13
N PRO A 361 17.56 -12.07 8.49
CA PRO A 361 18.04 -13.45 8.51
C PRO A 361 17.18 -14.40 9.36
N PHE A 362 16.37 -13.90 10.29
CA PHE A 362 15.50 -14.72 11.14
C PHE A 362 14.02 -14.64 10.77
N ALA A 363 13.62 -13.75 9.85
CA ALA A 363 12.21 -13.60 9.45
C ALA A 363 11.67 -14.89 8.83
N PHE A 364 12.48 -15.57 8.01
CA PHE A 364 12.09 -16.82 7.36
C PHE A 364 11.75 -17.96 8.34
N LEU A 365 12.26 -17.94 9.58
CA LEU A 365 12.04 -19.02 10.54
C LEU A 365 10.56 -19.15 10.90
N LEU A 366 9.88 -18.03 11.16
CA LEU A 366 8.45 -18.05 11.47
C LEU A 366 7.63 -18.51 10.26
N HIS A 367 7.99 -18.06 9.06
CA HIS A 367 7.36 -18.55 7.83
C HIS A 367 7.52 -20.07 7.67
N ALA A 368 8.72 -20.60 7.87
CA ALA A 368 8.99 -22.03 7.78
C ALA A 368 8.15 -22.84 8.78
N ILE A 369 8.05 -22.37 10.03
CA ILE A 369 7.25 -23.03 11.08
C ILE A 369 5.78 -23.08 10.67
N TRP A 370 5.22 -21.97 10.17
CA TRP A 370 3.81 -21.89 9.83
C TRP A 370 3.45 -22.66 8.55
N ILE A 371 4.32 -22.69 7.55
CA ILE A 371 4.17 -23.55 6.36
C ILE A 371 4.16 -25.03 6.76
N ARG A 372 5.10 -25.44 7.63
CA ARG A 372 5.13 -26.81 8.18
C ARG A 372 3.86 -27.15 8.94
N GLN A 373 3.40 -26.21 9.77
CA GLN A 373 2.19 -26.39 10.56
C GLN A 373 0.95 -26.53 9.66
N HIS A 374 0.85 -25.74 8.59
CA HIS A 374 -0.20 -25.89 7.58
C HIS A 374 -0.19 -27.29 6.95
N ASN A 375 0.95 -27.74 6.40
CA ASN A 375 1.05 -29.03 5.72
C ASN A 375 0.82 -30.21 6.68
N ARG A 376 1.22 -30.07 7.96
CA ARG A 376 0.91 -31.04 9.01
C ARG A 376 -0.59 -31.11 9.28
N ILE A 377 -1.27 -29.97 9.40
CA ILE A 377 -2.73 -29.93 9.61
C ILE A 377 -3.45 -30.55 8.40
N ALA A 378 -3.08 -30.16 7.18
CA ALA A 378 -3.67 -30.69 5.95
C ALA A 378 -3.56 -32.22 5.87
N THR A 379 -2.37 -32.76 6.18
CA THR A 379 -2.13 -34.20 6.21
C THR A 379 -3.02 -34.90 7.24
N ASN A 380 -3.18 -34.33 8.43
CA ASN A 380 -4.03 -34.91 9.48
C ASN A 380 -5.54 -34.77 9.15
N LEU A 381 -5.94 -33.69 8.48
CA LEU A 381 -7.32 -33.53 8.04
C LEU A 381 -7.68 -34.52 6.94
N MET A 382 -6.73 -34.82 6.04
CA MET A 382 -6.90 -35.81 4.98
C MET A 382 -7.08 -37.23 5.54
N THR A 383 -6.39 -37.59 6.63
CA THR A 383 -6.57 -38.92 7.25
C THR A 383 -7.94 -39.07 7.93
N VAL A 384 -8.45 -38.00 8.52
CA VAL A 384 -9.77 -37.99 9.20
C VAL A 384 -10.92 -37.81 8.19
N ASN A 385 -10.70 -37.03 7.13
CA ASN A 385 -11.67 -36.76 6.08
C ASN A 385 -11.12 -37.13 4.69
N PRO A 386 -11.03 -38.43 4.34
CA PRO A 386 -10.46 -38.86 3.06
C PRO A 386 -11.24 -38.42 1.82
N HIS A 387 -12.46 -37.93 2.00
CA HIS A 387 -13.36 -37.47 0.94
C HIS A 387 -13.21 -35.98 0.62
N TRP A 388 -12.45 -35.22 1.41
CA TRP A 388 -12.23 -33.80 1.16
C TRP A 388 -11.32 -33.57 -0.05
N SER A 389 -11.68 -32.59 -0.85
CA SER A 389 -10.89 -32.10 -1.97
C SER A 389 -9.62 -31.36 -1.51
N ASP A 390 -8.68 -31.15 -2.44
CA ASP A 390 -7.50 -30.31 -2.21
C ASP A 390 -7.87 -28.92 -1.68
N GLU A 391 -8.91 -28.30 -2.26
CA GLU A 391 -9.37 -26.98 -1.87
C GLU A 391 -9.92 -26.95 -0.45
N GLU A 392 -10.74 -27.94 -0.07
CA GLU A 392 -11.28 -28.02 1.28
C GLU A 392 -10.17 -28.23 2.32
N LEU A 393 -9.20 -29.10 2.03
CA LEU A 393 -8.05 -29.34 2.90
C LEU A 393 -7.20 -28.06 3.05
N TYR A 394 -6.93 -27.34 1.97
CA TYR A 394 -6.19 -26.08 2.00
C TYR A 394 -6.92 -25.02 2.83
N GLN A 395 -8.21 -24.79 2.56
CA GLN A 395 -8.96 -23.73 3.23
C GLN A 395 -9.19 -24.01 4.71
N GLU A 396 -9.46 -25.26 5.10
CA GLU A 396 -9.59 -25.62 6.52
C GLU A 396 -8.26 -25.55 7.25
N SER A 397 -7.16 -25.99 6.61
CA SER A 397 -5.82 -25.85 7.19
C SER A 397 -5.44 -24.38 7.36
N ARG A 398 -5.70 -23.54 6.35
CA ARG A 398 -5.53 -22.08 6.42
C ARG A 398 -6.33 -21.50 7.58
N ARG A 399 -7.61 -21.84 7.69
CA ARG A 399 -8.51 -21.35 8.74
C ARG A 399 -8.04 -21.72 10.15
N ILE A 400 -7.55 -22.94 10.35
CA ILE A 400 -7.00 -23.39 11.65
C ILE A 400 -5.70 -22.63 11.97
N VAL A 401 -4.77 -22.51 11.02
CA VAL A 401 -3.53 -21.75 11.24
C VAL A 401 -3.83 -20.30 11.59
N ILE A 402 -4.76 -19.65 10.89
CA ILE A 402 -5.21 -18.28 11.21
C ILE A 402 -5.70 -18.20 12.65
N ALA A 403 -6.53 -19.16 13.10
CA ALA A 403 -6.99 -19.20 14.48
C ALA A 403 -5.84 -19.37 15.48
N GLN A 404 -4.81 -20.16 15.15
CA GLN A 404 -3.60 -20.30 15.97
C GLN A 404 -2.83 -18.99 16.06
N LEU A 405 -2.62 -18.29 14.93
CA LEU A 405 -1.97 -16.98 14.88
C LEU A 405 -2.71 -15.95 15.74
N GLN A 406 -4.03 -15.85 15.57
CA GLN A 406 -4.88 -14.96 16.36
C GLN A 406 -4.82 -15.30 17.85
N HIS A 407 -4.88 -16.58 18.21
CA HIS A 407 -4.81 -16.99 19.62
C HIS A 407 -3.47 -16.62 20.26
N ILE A 408 -2.34 -16.96 19.63
CA ILE A 408 -1.00 -16.63 20.15
C ILE A 408 -0.84 -15.11 20.28
N THR A 409 -1.23 -14.35 19.25
CA THR A 409 -1.12 -12.89 19.28
C THR A 409 -1.93 -12.28 20.42
N TYR A 410 -3.21 -12.65 20.57
CA TYR A 410 -4.07 -12.04 21.59
C TYR A 410 -3.82 -12.59 23.01
N ASN A 411 -3.46 -13.86 23.16
CA ASN A 411 -3.31 -14.50 24.48
C ASN A 411 -1.90 -14.41 25.05
N GLU A 412 -0.86 -14.49 24.21
CA GLU A 412 0.54 -14.61 24.67
C GLU A 412 1.34 -13.34 24.39
N PHE A 413 1.18 -12.73 23.21
CA PHE A 413 1.97 -11.58 22.80
C PHE A 413 1.44 -10.24 23.32
N LEU A 414 0.16 -9.93 23.10
CA LEU A 414 -0.42 -8.64 23.53
C LEU A 414 -0.25 -8.32 25.02
N PRO A 415 -0.40 -9.27 25.98
CA PRO A 415 -0.19 -8.97 27.40
C PRO A 415 1.22 -8.50 27.73
N ILE A 416 2.22 -8.92 26.94
CA ILE A 416 3.62 -8.50 27.09
C ILE A 416 3.79 -7.10 26.49
N LEU A 417 3.17 -6.83 25.34
CA LEU A 417 3.30 -5.57 24.61
C LEU A 417 2.55 -4.40 25.28
N VAL A 418 1.26 -4.56 25.55
CA VAL A 418 0.39 -3.49 26.09
C VAL A 418 0.26 -3.52 27.61
N GLY A 419 0.76 -4.58 28.25
CA GLY A 419 0.61 -4.84 29.68
C GLY A 419 -0.73 -5.52 30.02
N LYS A 420 -0.71 -6.36 31.07
CA LYS A 420 -1.87 -7.14 31.51
C LYS A 420 -3.09 -6.27 31.87
N GLU A 421 -2.87 -5.09 32.42
CA GLU A 421 -3.94 -4.15 32.77
C GLU A 421 -4.71 -3.68 31.54
N ASN A 422 -4.02 -3.21 30.50
CA ASN A 422 -4.65 -2.81 29.24
C ASN A 422 -5.27 -4.00 28.50
N TRP A 423 -4.61 -5.17 28.54
CA TRP A 423 -5.13 -6.40 27.96
C TRP A 423 -6.49 -6.80 28.54
N LEU A 424 -6.70 -6.61 29.84
CA LEU A 424 -7.99 -6.82 30.49
C LEU A 424 -8.95 -5.65 30.26
N LYS A 425 -8.49 -4.40 30.39
CA LYS A 425 -9.30 -3.18 30.25
C LYS A 425 -9.97 -3.08 28.88
N TYR A 426 -9.23 -3.39 27.81
CA TYR A 426 -9.76 -3.41 26.44
C TYR A 426 -10.34 -4.78 26.04
N GLU A 427 -10.53 -5.66 27.03
CA GLU A 427 -11.10 -6.99 26.88
C GLU A 427 -10.42 -7.87 25.82
N LEU A 428 -9.12 -7.70 25.59
CA LEU A 428 -8.35 -8.39 24.56
C LEU A 428 -8.07 -9.86 24.90
N LYS A 429 -8.34 -10.28 26.14
CA LYS A 429 -8.19 -11.66 26.60
C LYS A 429 -9.18 -12.61 25.90
N PRO A 430 -8.70 -13.62 25.15
CA PRO A 430 -9.56 -14.66 24.62
C PRO A 430 -10.25 -15.47 25.72
N LYS A 431 -11.43 -16.01 25.42
CA LYS A 431 -12.09 -16.97 26.31
C LYS A 431 -11.29 -18.28 26.34
N SER A 432 -11.39 -19.01 27.46
CA SER A 432 -10.86 -20.37 27.59
C SER A 432 -11.52 -21.36 26.64
N ASP A 433 -12.77 -21.11 26.27
CA ASP A 433 -13.63 -22.01 25.52
C ASP A 433 -14.76 -21.24 24.79
N GLY A 434 -15.33 -21.90 23.78
CA GLY A 434 -16.43 -21.38 22.98
C GLY A 434 -16.03 -20.24 22.03
N TYR A 435 -17.04 -19.47 21.58
CA TYR A 435 -16.87 -18.40 20.60
C TYR A 435 -17.02 -17.00 21.23
N GLY A 436 -16.25 -16.05 20.68
CA GLY A 436 -16.51 -14.62 20.88
C GLY A 436 -17.75 -14.19 20.10
N LYS A 437 -18.56 -13.28 20.67
CA LYS A 437 -19.74 -12.69 20.01
C LYS A 437 -19.52 -11.21 19.66
N ARG A 438 -18.26 -10.81 19.46
CA ARG A 438 -17.85 -9.40 19.38
C ARG A 438 -17.70 -8.85 17.96
N TYR A 439 -18.14 -9.59 16.95
CA TYR A 439 -18.16 -9.03 15.61
C TYR A 439 -19.20 -7.90 15.56
N ASP A 440 -18.75 -6.71 15.14
CA ASP A 440 -19.60 -5.55 14.90
C ASP A 440 -19.32 -5.04 13.49
N GLY A 441 -20.32 -5.12 12.62
CA GLY A 441 -20.23 -4.67 11.22
C GLY A 441 -20.11 -3.16 11.06
N LYS A 442 -20.22 -2.38 12.14
CA LYS A 442 -19.99 -0.93 12.13
C LYS A 442 -18.54 -0.55 12.43
N VAL A 443 -17.72 -1.50 12.86
CA VAL A 443 -16.30 -1.27 13.15
C VAL A 443 -15.49 -1.43 11.88
N ASP A 444 -14.80 -0.36 11.51
CA ASP A 444 -13.79 -0.39 10.46
C ASP A 444 -12.53 -1.08 10.99
N ALA A 445 -12.21 -2.22 10.38
CA ALA A 445 -11.07 -3.07 10.73
C ALA A 445 -9.80 -2.74 9.93
N THR A 446 -9.83 -1.67 9.11
CA THR A 446 -8.68 -1.20 8.36
C THR A 446 -7.57 -0.75 9.30
N VAL A 447 -6.32 -1.11 9.00
CA VAL A 447 -5.18 -0.68 9.82
C VAL A 447 -5.06 0.85 9.80
N ILE A 448 -4.81 1.41 10.98
CA ILE A 448 -4.60 2.85 11.15
C ILE A 448 -3.23 3.26 10.57
N ASN A 449 -3.24 4.32 9.76
CA ASN A 449 -2.07 4.89 9.10
C ASN A 449 -0.94 5.23 10.09
N THR A 450 -1.29 5.79 11.26
CA THR A 450 -0.34 6.09 12.33
C THR A 450 0.32 4.84 12.92
N TYR A 451 -0.42 3.73 13.07
CA TYR A 451 0.17 2.47 13.52
C TYR A 451 1.15 1.96 12.46
N ALA A 452 0.73 1.92 11.20
CA ALA A 452 1.55 1.49 10.09
C ALA A 452 2.85 2.31 9.95
N ALA A 453 2.78 3.63 10.16
CA ALA A 453 3.94 4.51 10.06
C ALA A 453 4.88 4.48 11.29
N ILE A 454 4.34 4.31 12.52
CA ILE A 454 5.13 4.41 13.77
C ILE A 454 5.63 3.06 14.25
N ALA A 455 4.79 2.03 14.21
CA ALA A 455 5.20 0.67 14.56
C ALA A 455 6.07 0.05 13.48
N GLY A 456 6.12 0.69 12.30
CA GLY A 456 6.77 0.23 11.08
C GLY A 456 8.24 -0.14 11.21
N GLN A 457 8.72 -0.74 10.11
CA GLN A 457 9.98 -1.48 10.01
C GLN A 457 11.21 -0.80 10.59
#